data_AF-A0A401I6L6-F1
#
_entry.id   AF-A0A401I6L6-F1
#
_cell.length_a   1.000
_cell.length_b   1.000
_cell.length_c   1.000
_cell.angle_alpha   90.00
_cell.angle_beta   90.00
_cell.angle_gamma   90.00
#
_symmetry.space_group_name_H-M   'P 1'
#
loop_
_entity.id
_entity.type
_entity.pdbx_description
1 polymer ?
#
loop_
_entity_poly.entity_id
_entity_poly.type
_entity_poly.pdbx_seq_one_letter_code
_entity_poly.pdbx_strand_id
1 'polypeptide(L)'
;GASSGIVYLMGGSLQQIKRAVQSTIASLSGMICDGAKATCALKISTGTNAAIQAAILAMNDISPSPSDGVIFDEVEDTIRNMERFVQEGMADADATILSIMLSKPGQAE
;
A
#
# COMPACT_ATOMS: atom_id res chain seq x y z
N GLY A 1 -0.25 9.03 1.36
CA GLY A 1 0.67 9.86 0.56
C GLY A 1 -0.10 10.59 -0.50
N ALA A 2 -0.05 10.10 -1.75
CA ALA A 2 -0.79 10.71 -2.86
C ALA A 2 -2.30 10.84 -2.58
N SER A 3 -2.95 9.78 -2.07
CA SER A 3 -4.38 9.79 -1.71
C SER A 3 -4.73 10.90 -0.72
N SER A 4 -3.93 11.07 0.33
CA SER A 4 -4.06 12.14 1.31
C SER A 4 -4.00 13.54 0.68
N GLY A 5 -3.05 13.75 -0.23
CA GLY A 5 -2.90 15.02 -0.96
C GLY A 5 -4.08 15.29 -1.89
N ILE A 6 -4.59 14.26 -2.57
CA ILE A 6 -5.78 14.38 -3.42
C ILE A 6 -6.99 14.77 -2.58
N VAL A 7 -7.26 14.08 -1.46
CA VAL A 7 -8.36 14.43 -0.54
C VAL A 7 -8.24 15.86 -0.04
N TYR A 8 -7.04 16.28 0.36
CA TYR A 8 -6.79 17.65 0.81
C TYR A 8 -7.12 18.69 -0.27
N LEU A 9 -6.65 18.47 -1.51
CA LEU A 9 -6.94 19.35 -2.65
C LEU A 9 -8.42 19.37 -3.04
N MET A 10 -9.14 18.29 -2.78
CA MET A 10 -10.60 18.21 -2.96
C MET A 10 -11.39 18.89 -1.83
N GLY A 11 -10.72 19.51 -0.85
CA GLY A 11 -11.35 20.17 0.30
C GLY A 11 -11.82 19.21 1.39
N GLY A 12 -11.29 17.98 1.41
CA GLY A 12 -11.65 16.97 2.38
C GLY A 12 -11.14 17.25 3.80
N SER A 13 -11.85 16.71 4.78
CA SER A 13 -11.50 16.82 6.20
C SER A 13 -10.33 15.91 6.60
N LEU A 14 -9.76 16.15 7.79
CA LEU A 14 -8.75 15.26 8.37
C LEU A 14 -9.26 13.81 8.47
N GLN A 15 -10.54 13.61 8.81
CA GLN A 15 -11.11 12.26 8.91
C GLN A 15 -11.15 11.56 7.56
N GLN A 16 -11.47 12.29 6.48
CA GLN A 16 -11.43 11.74 5.12
C GLN A 16 -9.99 11.45 4.69
N ILE A 17 -9.02 12.26 5.11
CA ILE A 17 -7.60 11.95 4.88
C ILE A 17 -7.21 10.63 5.58
N LYS A 18 -7.60 10.43 6.85
CA LYS A 18 -7.37 9.18 7.58
C LYS A 18 -7.96 7.97 6.85
N ARG A 19 -9.23 8.08 6.41
CA ARG A 19 -9.93 7.06 5.62
C ARG A 19 -9.23 6.72 4.31
N ALA A 20 -8.71 7.73 3.61
CA ALA A 20 -7.97 7.53 2.37
C ALA A 20 -6.65 6.78 2.62
N VAL A 21 -5.96 7.05 3.73
CA VAL A 21 -4.76 6.31 4.13
C VAL A 21 -5.10 4.85 4.43
N GLN A 22 -6.12 4.58 5.25
CA GLN A 22 -6.57 3.21 5.56
C GLN A 22 -6.94 2.44 4.29
N SER A 23 -7.71 3.06 3.38
CA SER A 23 -8.08 2.46 2.10
C SER A 23 -6.88 2.18 1.21
N THR A 24 -5.88 3.07 1.21
CA THR A 24 -4.62 2.87 0.48
C THR A 24 -3.83 1.69 1.04
N ILE A 25 -3.71 1.59 2.37
CA ILE A 25 -3.03 0.47 3.02
C ILE A 25 -3.77 -0.83 2.70
N ALA A 26 -5.09 -0.88 2.89
CA ALA A 26 -5.90 -2.06 2.59
C ALA A 26 -5.73 -2.55 1.14
N SER A 27 -5.63 -1.63 0.18
CA SER A 27 -5.57 -1.97 -1.25
C SER A 27 -4.19 -2.43 -1.72
N LEU A 28 -3.11 -1.97 -1.07
CA LEU A 28 -1.74 -2.15 -1.55
C LEU A 28 -0.85 -2.97 -0.59
N SER A 29 -1.36 -3.36 0.57
CA SER A 29 -0.63 -4.19 1.53
C SER A 29 -0.12 -5.45 0.84
N GLY A 30 1.18 -5.71 0.96
CA GLY A 30 1.83 -6.87 0.35
C GLY A 30 2.34 -6.68 -1.08
N MET A 31 2.22 -5.49 -1.68
CA MET A 31 2.96 -5.17 -2.90
C MET A 31 4.47 -5.25 -2.65
N ILE A 32 5.14 -6.22 -3.26
CA ILE A 32 6.57 -6.46 -3.05
C ILE A 32 7.45 -5.60 -3.98
N CYS A 33 8.64 -5.23 -3.49
CA CYS A 33 9.69 -4.63 -4.30
C CYS A 33 10.71 -5.71 -4.70
N ASP A 34 10.83 -5.98 -6.00
CA ASP A 34 11.72 -7.00 -6.57
C ASP A 34 12.82 -6.39 -7.48
N GLY A 35 12.96 -5.06 -7.47
CA GLY A 35 13.98 -4.34 -8.25
C GLY A 35 13.84 -4.43 -9.78
N ALA A 36 12.76 -5.00 -10.31
CA ALA A 36 12.60 -5.20 -11.76
C ALA A 36 12.04 -3.96 -12.47
N LYS A 37 12.81 -3.42 -13.44
CA LYS A 37 12.54 -2.12 -14.10
C LYS A 37 11.12 -1.99 -14.68
N ALA A 38 10.64 -2.97 -15.43
CA ALA A 38 9.31 -2.91 -16.04
C ALA A 38 8.17 -3.08 -15.01
N THR A 39 8.36 -3.94 -13.99
CA THR A 39 7.34 -4.17 -12.96
C THR A 39 7.21 -2.99 -12.01
N CYS A 40 8.28 -2.20 -11.80
CA CYS A 40 8.20 -0.91 -11.10
C CYS A 40 7.21 0.05 -11.76
N ALA A 41 7.21 0.17 -13.09
CA ALA A 41 6.26 1.03 -13.81
C ALA A 41 4.80 0.57 -13.61
N LEU A 42 4.56 -0.75 -13.65
CA LEU A 42 3.24 -1.32 -13.38
C LEU A 42 2.79 -1.05 -11.94
N LYS A 43 3.68 -1.23 -10.95
CA LYS A 43 3.41 -0.98 -9.53
C LYS A 43 3.10 0.50 -9.27
N ILE A 44 3.81 1.42 -9.93
CA ILE A 44 3.50 2.85 -9.89
C ILE A 44 2.09 3.10 -10.44
N SER A 45 1.78 2.59 -11.62
CA SER A 45 0.44 2.75 -12.22
C SER A 45 -0.66 2.24 -11.30
N THR A 46 -0.48 1.04 -10.72
CA THR A 46 -1.42 0.45 -9.77
C THR A 46 -1.56 1.32 -8.51
N GLY A 47 -0.44 1.77 -7.94
CA GLY A 47 -0.43 2.63 -6.75
C GLY A 47 -1.11 3.97 -6.99
N THR A 48 -0.90 4.60 -8.15
CA THR A 48 -1.59 5.85 -8.54
C THR A 48 -3.09 5.63 -8.66
N ASN A 49 -3.53 4.57 -9.33
CA ASN A 49 -4.95 4.25 -9.46
C ASN A 49 -5.61 3.98 -8.10
N ALA A 50 -4.96 3.19 -7.24
CA ALA A 50 -5.42 2.93 -5.89
C ALA A 50 -5.52 4.21 -5.04
N ALA A 51 -4.55 5.13 -5.19
CA ALA A 51 -4.59 6.40 -4.48
C ALA A 51 -5.76 7.29 -4.90
N ILE A 52 -6.07 7.34 -6.20
CA ILE A 52 -7.23 8.07 -6.74
C ILE A 52 -8.53 7.43 -6.21
N GLN A 53 -8.66 6.11 -6.29
CA GLN A 53 -9.84 5.41 -5.79
C GLN A 53 -10.04 5.61 -4.29
N ALA A 54 -8.98 5.47 -3.49
CA ALA A 54 -9.04 5.70 -2.05
C ALA A 54 -9.48 7.14 -1.70
N ALA A 55 -9.03 8.14 -2.47
CA ALA A 55 -9.46 9.51 -2.27
C ALA A 55 -10.94 9.71 -2.61
N ILE A 56 -11.41 9.16 -3.73
CA ILE A 56 -12.82 9.23 -4.13
C ILE A 56 -13.72 8.57 -3.08
N LEU A 57 -13.36 7.37 -2.60
CA LEU A 57 -14.11 6.67 -1.56
C LEU A 57 -14.15 7.48 -0.26
N ALA A 58 -13.00 7.97 0.17
CA ALA A 58 -12.91 8.75 1.40
C ALA A 58 -13.72 10.06 1.34
N MET A 59 -13.74 10.75 0.19
CA MET A 59 -14.58 11.93 -0.03
C MET A 59 -16.08 11.63 0.05
N ASN A 60 -16.47 10.37 -0.18
CA ASN A 60 -17.83 9.87 0.01
C ASN A 60 -18.03 9.20 1.39
N ASP A 61 -17.11 9.42 2.32
CA ASP A 61 -17.13 8.85 3.67
C ASP A 61 -17.09 7.32 3.73
N ILE A 62 -16.58 6.71 2.66
CA ILE A 62 -16.40 5.26 2.51
C ILE A 62 -14.94 4.90 2.82
N SER A 63 -14.77 3.88 3.66
CA SER A 63 -13.48 3.25 3.97
C SER A 63 -13.70 1.81 4.41
N PRO A 64 -12.64 0.98 4.43
CA PRO A 64 -12.67 -0.30 5.14
C PRO A 64 -13.09 -0.12 6.60
N SER A 65 -13.71 -1.16 7.15
CA SER A 65 -14.15 -1.25 8.53
C SER A 65 -13.00 -1.71 9.44
N PRO A 66 -12.98 -1.35 10.74
CA PRO A 66 -12.06 -1.92 11.73
C PRO A 66 -12.18 -3.44 11.89
N SER A 67 -13.26 -4.05 11.39
CA SER A 67 -13.41 -5.52 11.32
C SER A 67 -12.59 -6.17 10.20
N ASP A 68 -12.02 -5.37 9.30
CA ASP A 68 -11.41 -5.85 8.06
C ASP A 68 -9.89 -6.02 8.23
N GLY A 69 -9.46 -7.25 8.47
CA GLY A 69 -8.05 -7.65 8.39
C GLY A 69 -7.12 -6.83 9.30
N VAL A 70 -6.18 -6.10 8.70
CA VAL A 70 -5.17 -5.30 9.42
C VAL A 70 -5.59 -3.83 9.64
N ILE A 71 -6.83 -3.47 9.32
CA ILE A 71 -7.35 -2.11 9.47
C ILE A 71 -7.98 -1.94 10.86
N PHE A 72 -7.68 -0.82 11.51
CA PHE A 72 -8.13 -0.47 12.85
C PHE A 72 -8.84 0.89 12.82
N ASP A 73 -9.59 1.23 13.88
CA ASP A 73 -10.32 2.50 13.99
C ASP A 73 -9.40 3.72 13.74
N GLU A 74 -8.27 3.77 14.44
CA GLU A 74 -7.27 4.80 14.21
C GLU A 74 -6.29 4.39 13.10
N VAL A 75 -5.98 5.35 12.23
CA VAL A 75 -5.05 5.13 11.12
C VAL A 75 -3.63 4.84 11.62
N GLU A 76 -3.25 5.42 12.75
CA GLU A 76 -1.97 5.19 13.40
C GLU A 76 -1.80 3.73 13.83
N ASP A 77 -2.85 3.10 14.34
CA ASP A 77 -2.82 1.68 14.72
C ASP A 77 -2.76 0.78 13.48
N THR A 78 -3.47 1.15 12.41
CA THR A 78 -3.35 0.48 11.10
C THR A 78 -1.91 0.53 10.59
N ILE A 79 -1.24 1.69 10.71
CA ILE A 79 0.17 1.87 10.31
C ILE A 79 1.10 1.01 11.18
N ARG A 80 0.90 0.97 12.50
CA ARG A 80 1.70 0.13 13.42
C ARG A 80 1.53 -1.36 13.12
N ASN A 81 0.33 -1.80 12.78
CA ASN A 81 0.10 -3.18 12.36
C ASN A 81 0.80 -3.51 11.05
N MET A 82 0.84 -2.54 10.11
CA MET A 82 1.59 -2.72 8.87
C MET A 82 3.10 -2.75 9.11
N GLU A 83 3.63 -1.93 10.02
CA GLU A 83 5.02 -2.01 10.49
C GLU A 83 5.32 -3.41 11.04
N ARG A 84 4.48 -3.91 11.94
CA ARG A 84 4.62 -5.24 12.51
C ARG A 84 4.60 -6.34 11.44
N PHE A 85 3.68 -6.26 10.49
CA PHE A 85 3.62 -7.21 9.36
C PHE A 85 4.90 -7.19 8.53
N VAL A 86 5.48 -6.02 8.26
CA VAL A 86 6.75 -5.91 7.53
C VAL A 86 7.90 -6.50 8.34
N GLN A 87 7.99 -6.18 9.64
CA GLN A 87 9.08 -6.67 10.49
C GLN A 87 9.02 -8.18 10.73
N GLU A 88 7.84 -8.71 11.07
CA GLU A 88 7.66 -10.12 11.44
C GLU A 88 7.34 -10.99 10.22
N GLY A 89 6.39 -10.56 9.39
CA GLY A 89 5.85 -11.34 8.28
C GLY A 89 6.69 -11.29 7.00
N MET A 90 7.54 -10.27 6.85
CA MET A 90 8.41 -10.11 5.67
C MET A 90 9.91 -10.18 6.01
N ALA A 91 10.28 -10.68 7.20
CA ALA A 91 11.67 -10.75 7.67
C ALA A 91 12.64 -11.39 6.64
N ASP A 92 12.21 -12.48 6.01
CA ASP A 92 13.01 -13.24 5.03
C ASP A 92 12.66 -12.89 3.57
N ALA A 93 11.83 -11.87 3.34
CA ALA A 93 11.32 -11.57 2.00
C ALA A 93 12.45 -11.21 1.03
N ASP A 94 13.41 -10.40 1.44
CA ASP A 94 14.54 -9.97 0.60
C ASP A 94 15.42 -11.16 0.18
N ALA A 95 15.85 -11.99 1.14
CA ALA A 95 16.63 -13.19 0.87
C ALA A 95 15.89 -14.17 -0.05
N THR A 96 14.58 -14.32 0.16
CA THR A 96 13.71 -15.16 -0.67
C THR A 96 13.63 -14.60 -2.10
N ILE A 97 13.37 -13.30 -2.27
CA ILE A 97 13.32 -12.62 -3.57
C ILE A 97 14.64 -12.79 -4.31
N LEU A 98 15.78 -12.57 -3.65
CA LEU A 98 17.09 -12.74 -4.25
C LEU A 98 17.32 -14.19 -4.69
N SER A 99 16.95 -15.18 -3.88
CA SER A 99 17.08 -16.59 -4.24
C SER A 99 16.27 -16.93 -5.50
N ILE A 100 15.06 -16.37 -5.63
CA ILE A 100 14.22 -16.52 -6.83
C ILE A 100 14.89 -15.85 -8.02
N MET A 101 15.44 -14.65 -7.87
CA MET A 101 16.14 -13.94 -8.94
C MET A 101 17.35 -14.74 -9.45
N LEU A 102 18.15 -15.30 -8.55
CA LEU A 102 19.33 -16.11 -8.88
C LEU A 102 18.98 -17.47 -9.48
N SER A 103 17.78 -18.00 -9.20
CA SER A 103 17.30 -19.26 -9.77
C SER A 103 16.85 -19.14 -11.23
N LYS A 104 16.76 -17.92 -11.79
CA LYS A 104 16.34 -17.70 -13.18
C LYS A 104 17.46 -18.16 -14.14
N PRO A 105 17.18 -19.11 -15.05
CA PRO A 105 18.15 -19.48 -16.06
C PRO A 105 18.38 -18.33 -17.06
N GLY A 106 19.63 -17.88 -17.19
CA GLY A 106 20.08 -17.06 -18.33
C GLY A 106 19.87 -15.55 -18.26
N GLN A 107 20.26 -14.87 -17.17
CA GLN A 107 20.44 -13.41 -17.18
C GLN A 107 21.93 -13.04 -17.11
N ALA A 108 22.66 -13.44 -18.14
CA ALA A 108 23.97 -12.88 -18.47
C ALA A 108 23.79 -12.04 -19.74
N GLU A 109 23.34 -10.80 -19.57
CA GLU A 109 23.45 -9.71 -20.55
C GLU A 109 23.86 -8.43 -19.84
#